data_AF-A0A497JL67-F1
#
_entry.id   AF-A0A497JL67-F1
#
_cell.length_a   1.000
_cell.length_b   1.000
_cell.length_c   1.000
_cell.angle_alpha   90.00
_cell.angle_beta   90.00
_cell.angle_gamma   90.00
#
_symmetry.space_group_name_H-M   'P 1'
#
loop_
_entity.id
_entity.type
_entity.pdbx_description
1 polymer ?
#
loop_
_entity_poly.entity_id
_entity_poly.type
_entity_poly.pdbx_seq_one_letter_code
_entity_poly.pdbx_strand_id
1 'polypeptide(L)'
;MLAIHSYDKRLEGYIKTILGLKNGRLALSFLNHLKALGLSKARIAKYASHLVVLLKTIDFNLENATKKDVERIVGWINSQNYAEWTKHDKKLLLKKLIQYAKHGCCDKNTPYPPEFSWIKLGNVKDDKTRITPENLLTVEDRVGLLLN
;
A
#
# COMPACT_ATOMS: atom_id res chain seq x y z
N MET A 1 -11.70 9.38 -22.77
CA MET A 1 -12.32 9.20 -21.45
C MET A 1 -12.37 7.69 -21.06
N LEU A 2 -11.23 6.98 -21.09
CA LEU A 2 -11.16 5.50 -20.92
C LEU A 2 -10.43 5.04 -19.63
N ALA A 3 -9.64 5.91 -19.01
CA ALA A 3 -8.83 5.53 -17.85
C ALA A 3 -9.69 5.25 -16.60
N ILE A 4 -10.84 5.91 -16.46
CA ILE A 4 -11.71 5.82 -15.26
C ILE A 4 -12.34 4.42 -15.13
N HIS A 5 -12.75 3.78 -16.23
CA HIS A 5 -13.38 2.45 -16.23
C HIS A 5 -12.42 1.30 -15.83
N SER A 6 -11.12 1.46 -16.05
CA SER A 6 -10.12 0.42 -15.77
C SER A 6 -9.83 0.23 -14.28
N TYR A 7 -9.95 1.30 -13.48
CA TYR A 7 -9.72 1.25 -12.04
C TYR A 7 -10.81 0.45 -11.32
N ASP A 8 -12.05 0.59 -11.79
CA ASP A 8 -13.20 -0.08 -11.18
C ASP A 8 -13.09 -1.61 -11.37
N LYS A 9 -12.77 -2.10 -12.58
CA LYS A 9 -12.55 -3.55 -12.83
C LYS A 9 -11.37 -4.14 -12.03
N ARG A 10 -10.24 -3.43 -11.96
CA ARG A 10 -9.08 -3.91 -11.18
C ARG A 10 -9.38 -3.94 -9.69
N LEU A 11 -10.08 -2.91 -9.20
CA LEU A 11 -10.50 -2.83 -7.81
C LEU A 11 -11.47 -3.97 -7.44
N GLU A 12 -12.43 -4.30 -8.30
CA GLU A 12 -13.32 -5.45 -8.12
C GLU A 12 -12.55 -6.77 -7.95
N GLY A 13 -11.54 -7.02 -8.80
CA GLY A 13 -10.69 -8.20 -8.70
C GLY A 13 -9.93 -8.27 -7.37
N TYR A 14 -9.40 -7.14 -6.90
CA TYR A 14 -8.77 -7.07 -5.58
C TYR A 14 -9.77 -7.28 -4.44
N ILE A 15 -10.97 -6.69 -4.51
CA ILE A 15 -12.02 -6.88 -3.50
C ILE A 15 -12.38 -8.36 -3.38
N LYS A 16 -12.60 -9.05 -4.51
CA LYS A 16 -12.91 -10.49 -4.52
C LYS A 16 -11.78 -11.31 -3.89
N THR A 17 -10.53 -10.97 -4.22
CA THR A 17 -9.35 -11.64 -3.64
C THR A 17 -9.27 -11.40 -2.14
N ILE A 18 -9.41 -10.15 -1.69
CA ILE A 18 -9.34 -9.77 -0.27
C ILE A 18 -10.41 -10.49 0.54
N LEU A 19 -11.65 -10.59 0.02
CA LEU A 19 -12.76 -11.25 0.71
C LEU A 19 -12.44 -12.70 1.11
N GLY A 20 -11.66 -13.42 0.29
CA GLY A 20 -11.26 -14.80 0.55
C GLY A 20 -10.04 -14.97 1.46
N LEU A 21 -9.38 -13.89 1.89
CA LEU A 21 -8.19 -13.95 2.72
C LEU A 21 -8.53 -13.82 4.22
N LYS A 22 -7.60 -14.27 5.07
CA LYS A 22 -7.67 -13.99 6.51
C LYS A 22 -7.70 -12.48 6.74
N ASN A 23 -8.56 -12.04 7.67
CA ASN A 23 -8.87 -10.62 7.90
C ASN A 23 -9.51 -9.88 6.71
N GLY A 24 -9.99 -10.60 5.68
CA GLY A 24 -10.54 -10.01 4.46
C GLY A 24 -11.70 -9.05 4.71
N ARG A 25 -12.67 -9.43 5.55
CA ARG A 25 -13.80 -8.56 5.91
C ARG A 25 -13.34 -7.26 6.56
N LEU A 26 -12.41 -7.34 7.51
CA LEU A 26 -11.83 -6.17 8.18
C LEU A 26 -11.12 -5.25 7.17
N ALA A 27 -10.35 -5.82 6.25
CA ALA A 27 -9.67 -5.06 5.22
C ALA A 27 -10.63 -4.38 4.23
N LEU A 28 -11.77 -4.99 3.91
CA LEU A 28 -12.82 -4.36 3.09
C LEU A 28 -13.50 -3.22 3.84
N SER A 29 -13.82 -3.41 5.12
CA SER A 29 -14.35 -2.34 5.97
C SER A 29 -13.36 -1.17 6.08
N PHE A 30 -12.07 -1.47 6.20
CA PHE A 30 -10.99 -0.48 6.15
C PHE A 30 -10.96 0.29 4.82
N LEU A 31 -11.06 -0.39 3.66
CA LEU A 31 -11.12 0.30 2.37
C LEU A 31 -12.36 1.20 2.25
N ASN A 32 -13.50 0.78 2.80
CA ASN A 32 -14.70 1.61 2.82
C ASN A 32 -14.55 2.82 3.75
N HIS A 33 -13.92 2.64 4.91
CA HIS A 33 -13.58 3.73 5.81
C HIS A 33 -12.65 4.76 5.13
N LEU A 34 -11.64 4.30 4.40
CA LEU A 34 -10.77 5.18 3.62
C LEU A 34 -11.51 5.95 2.52
N LYS A 35 -12.51 5.34 1.86
CA LYS A 35 -13.40 6.04 0.94
C LYS A 35 -14.21 7.12 1.67
N ALA A 36 -14.75 6.81 2.85
CA ALA A 36 -15.49 7.78 3.67
C ALA A 36 -14.62 8.97 4.13
N LEU A 37 -13.31 8.73 4.34
CA LEU A 37 -12.32 9.79 4.58
C LEU A 37 -11.94 10.59 3.31
N GLY A 38 -12.57 10.34 2.17
CA GLY A 38 -12.39 11.11 0.94
C GLY A 38 -11.18 10.70 0.09
N LEU A 39 -10.59 9.52 0.28
CA LEU A 39 -9.49 9.07 -0.57
C LEU A 39 -9.95 8.83 -2.01
N SER A 40 -9.13 9.25 -2.97
CA SER A 40 -9.41 9.08 -4.39
C SER A 40 -9.49 7.60 -4.79
N LYS A 41 -10.28 7.30 -5.84
CA LYS A 41 -10.40 5.95 -6.39
C LYS A 41 -9.03 5.31 -6.70
N ALA A 42 -8.10 6.09 -7.27
CA ALA A 42 -6.75 5.62 -7.58
C ALA A 42 -5.97 5.22 -6.31
N ARG A 43 -6.10 6.00 -5.23
CA ARG A 43 -5.47 5.68 -3.93
C ARG A 43 -6.07 4.42 -3.32
N ILE A 44 -7.39 4.26 -3.40
CA ILE A 44 -8.10 3.06 -2.94
C ILE A 44 -7.67 1.82 -3.73
N ALA A 45 -7.61 1.89 -5.06
CA ALA A 45 -7.15 0.78 -5.90
C ALA A 45 -5.70 0.38 -5.61
N LYS A 46 -4.82 1.36 -5.39
CA LYS A 46 -3.43 1.12 -4.95
C LYS A 46 -3.36 0.45 -3.58
N TYR A 47 -4.18 0.89 -2.63
CA TYR A 47 -4.22 0.26 -1.31
C TYR A 47 -4.80 -1.15 -1.38
N ALA A 48 -5.84 -1.40 -2.17
CA ALA A 48 -6.39 -2.73 -2.37
C ALA A 48 -5.33 -3.71 -2.93
N SER A 49 -4.53 -3.29 -3.91
CA SER A 49 -3.45 -4.14 -4.44
C SER A 49 -2.38 -4.46 -3.39
N HIS A 50 -1.99 -3.47 -2.59
CA HIS A 50 -1.04 -3.68 -1.48
C HIS A 50 -1.63 -4.55 -0.36
N LEU A 51 -2.93 -4.41 -0.06
CA LEU A 51 -3.62 -5.24 0.93
C LEU A 51 -3.62 -6.71 0.54
N VAL A 52 -3.84 -7.05 -0.73
CA VAL A 52 -3.76 -8.45 -1.18
C VAL A 52 -2.41 -9.07 -0.80
N VAL A 53 -1.31 -8.33 -0.99
CA VAL A 53 0.03 -8.79 -0.63
C VAL A 53 0.19 -8.91 0.89
N LEU A 54 -0.19 -7.88 1.64
CA LEU A 54 -0.06 -7.90 3.10
C LEU A 54 -0.89 -9.02 3.75
N LEU A 55 -2.14 -9.18 3.33
CA LEU A 55 -3.05 -10.19 3.89
C LEU A 55 -2.64 -11.63 3.55
N LYS A 56 -1.94 -11.86 2.44
CA LYS A 56 -1.33 -13.16 2.14
C LYS A 56 -0.16 -13.48 3.07
N THR A 57 0.55 -12.47 3.57
CA THR A 57 1.69 -12.64 4.48
C THR A 57 1.26 -12.67 5.95
N ILE A 58 0.14 -12.01 6.30
CA ILE A 58 -0.36 -11.92 7.68
C ILE A 58 -1.10 -13.20 8.05
N ASP A 59 -0.53 -13.95 8.99
CA ASP A 59 -1.07 -15.20 9.51
C ASP A 59 -1.81 -15.03 10.86
N PHE A 60 -1.90 -13.82 11.40
CA PHE A 60 -2.53 -13.50 12.70
C PHE A 60 -3.85 -12.72 12.55
N ASN A 61 -4.63 -12.62 13.63
CA ASN A 61 -5.80 -11.72 13.67
C ASN A 61 -5.32 -10.27 13.88
N LEU A 62 -5.68 -9.37 12.97
CA LEU A 62 -5.27 -7.96 13.01
C LEU A 62 -5.77 -7.20 14.25
N GLU A 63 -6.93 -7.55 14.79
CA GLU A 63 -7.49 -6.92 16.00
C GLU A 63 -6.62 -7.24 17.23
N ASN A 64 -6.05 -8.44 17.26
CA ASN A 64 -5.20 -8.95 18.34
C ASN A 64 -3.70 -8.83 18.02
N ALA A 65 -3.32 -8.05 16.98
CA ALA A 65 -1.94 -7.93 16.55
C ALA A 65 -1.05 -7.44 17.70
N THR A 66 0.07 -8.14 17.93
CA THR A 66 1.10 -7.76 18.91
C THR A 66 2.22 -6.97 18.25
N LYS A 67 3.07 -6.30 19.05
CA LYS A 67 4.27 -5.62 18.55
C LYS A 67 5.18 -6.58 17.75
N LYS A 68 5.38 -7.81 18.22
CA LYS A 68 6.21 -8.82 17.56
C LYS A 68 5.64 -9.22 16.19
N ASP A 69 4.32 -9.31 16.07
CA ASP A 69 3.67 -9.56 14.79
C ASP A 69 3.93 -8.44 13.78
N VAL A 70 3.83 -7.19 14.23
CA VAL A 70 4.12 -6.03 13.38
C VAL A 70 5.59 -6.01 12.96
N GLU A 71 6.51 -6.26 13.89
CA GLU A 71 7.94 -6.35 13.62
C GLU A 71 8.25 -7.41 12.56
N ARG A 72 7.63 -8.59 12.66
CA ARG A 72 7.77 -9.67 11.68
C ARG A 72 7.34 -9.24 10.28
N ILE A 73 6.19 -8.58 10.14
CA ILE A 73 5.73 -8.11 8.82
C ILE A 73 6.61 -6.97 8.29
N VAL A 74 7.05 -6.05 9.14
CA VAL A 74 7.98 -4.97 8.74
C VAL A 74 9.32 -5.53 8.30
N GLY A 75 9.85 -6.52 9.03
CA GLY A 75 11.06 -7.25 8.67
C GLY A 75 10.93 -7.93 7.32
N TRP A 76 9.81 -8.62 7.07
CA TRP A 76 9.50 -9.20 5.77
C TRP A 76 9.44 -8.14 4.65
N ILE A 77 8.81 -6.98 4.87
CA ILE A 77 8.78 -5.88 3.88
C ILE A 77 10.19 -5.40 3.55
N ASN A 78 11.05 -5.25 4.56
CA ASN A 78 12.43 -4.79 4.39
C ASN A 78 13.28 -5.77 3.58
N SER A 79 13.03 -7.07 3.74
CA SER A 79 13.77 -8.13 3.04
C SER A 79 13.34 -8.31 1.59
N GLN A 80 12.23 -7.72 1.15
CA GLN A 80 11.78 -7.82 -0.24
C GLN A 80 12.59 -6.90 -1.15
N ASN A 81 12.80 -7.33 -2.40
CA ASN A 81 13.41 -6.54 -3.46
C ASN A 81 12.44 -5.51 -4.06
N TYR A 82 11.81 -4.70 -3.20
CA TYR A 82 10.96 -3.60 -3.60
C TYR A 82 11.75 -2.30 -3.64
N ALA A 83 11.35 -1.37 -4.51
CA ALA A 83 11.81 0.01 -4.42
C ALA A 83 11.49 0.60 -3.04
N GLU A 84 12.32 1.51 -2.53
CA GLU A 84 12.16 2.08 -1.19
C GLU A 84 10.81 2.77 -1.02
N TRP A 85 10.29 3.42 -2.07
CA TRP A 85 8.95 4.01 -2.06
C TRP A 85 7.84 2.96 -1.88
N THR A 86 8.03 1.78 -2.48
CA THR A 86 7.08 0.66 -2.33
C THR A 86 7.13 0.06 -0.93
N LYS A 87 8.32 -0.08 -0.33
CA LYS A 87 8.47 -0.49 1.08
C LYS A 87 7.80 0.50 2.01
N HIS A 88 8.03 1.80 1.78
CA HIS A 88 7.41 2.88 2.53
C HIS A 88 5.87 2.81 2.47
N ASP A 89 5.29 2.72 1.25
CA ASP A 89 3.84 2.64 1.09
C ASP A 89 3.23 1.42 1.77
N LYS A 90 3.91 0.27 1.72
CA LYS A 90 3.44 -0.95 2.41
C LYS A 90 3.48 -0.80 3.94
N LYS A 91 4.53 -0.20 4.50
CA LYS A 91 4.62 0.09 5.94
C LYS A 91 3.55 1.09 6.39
N LEU A 92 3.33 2.16 5.61
CA LEU A 92 2.27 3.13 5.89
C LEU A 92 0.89 2.47 5.89
N LEU A 93 0.62 1.61 4.92
CA LEU A 93 -0.64 0.89 4.84
C LEU A 93 -0.82 -0.09 6.00
N LEU A 94 0.23 -0.82 6.39
CA LEU A 94 0.21 -1.71 7.55
C LEU A 94 -0.14 -0.96 8.83
N LYS A 95 0.47 0.20 9.08
CA LYS A 95 0.17 1.07 10.23
C LYS A 95 -1.31 1.46 10.26
N LYS A 96 -1.84 1.96 9.13
CA LYS A 96 -3.24 2.37 9.02
C LYS A 96 -4.22 1.20 9.22
N LEU A 97 -3.88 0.02 8.68
CA LEU A 97 -4.71 -1.17 8.81
C LEU A 97 -4.81 -1.64 10.26
N ILE A 98 -3.68 -1.68 11.00
CA ILE A 98 -3.65 -2.07 12.42
C ILE A 98 -4.35 -1.03 13.28
N GLN A 99 -4.14 0.26 13.00
CA GLN A 99 -4.82 1.34 13.70
C GLN A 99 -6.34 1.21 13.54
N TYR A 100 -6.81 0.98 12.31
CA TYR A 100 -8.21 0.74 12.02
C TYR A 100 -8.74 -0.51 12.73
N ALA A 101 -7.97 -1.61 12.74
CA ALA A 101 -8.37 -2.83 13.42
C ALA A 101 -8.59 -2.63 14.93
N LYS A 102 -7.78 -1.77 15.58
CA LYS A 102 -7.85 -1.54 17.03
C LYS A 102 -8.83 -0.45 17.44
N HIS A 103 -9.05 0.55 16.58
CA HIS A 103 -9.81 1.75 16.96
C HIS A 103 -11.02 2.03 16.07
N GLY A 104 -11.23 1.26 15.00
CA GLY A 104 -12.26 1.54 14.00
C GLY A 104 -11.99 2.78 13.15
N CYS A 105 -10.86 3.46 13.35
CA CYS A 105 -10.44 4.65 12.63
C CYS A 105 -8.92 4.64 12.37
N CYS A 106 -8.49 5.35 11.32
CA CYS A 106 -7.07 5.54 10.98
C CYS A 106 -6.76 6.98 10.56
N ASP A 107 -7.53 7.92 11.10
CA ASP A 107 -7.33 9.35 10.91
C ASP A 107 -6.10 9.85 11.69
N LYS A 108 -5.70 11.09 11.41
CA LYS A 108 -4.53 11.72 12.03
C LYS A 108 -4.67 11.97 13.54
N ASN A 109 -5.91 11.99 14.05
CA ASN A 109 -6.20 12.29 15.46
C ASN A 109 -6.31 11.01 16.28
N THR A 110 -6.49 9.86 15.62
CA THR A 110 -6.51 8.55 16.24
C THR A 110 -5.12 8.28 16.82
N PRO A 111 -5.02 7.93 18.12
CA PRO A 111 -3.74 7.56 18.72
C PRO A 111 -3.07 6.43 17.95
N TYR A 112 -1.73 6.42 17.95
CA TYR A 112 -0.99 5.29 17.39
C TYR A 112 -0.83 4.19 18.44
N PRO A 113 -1.33 2.96 18.15
CA PRO A 113 -1.06 1.81 18.97
C PRO A 113 0.46 1.59 19.21
N PRO A 114 0.86 1.15 20.42
CA PRO A 114 2.27 0.93 20.77
C PRO A 114 2.96 -0.11 19.88
N GLU A 115 2.19 -0.99 19.24
CA GLU A 115 2.68 -2.04 18.35
C GLU A 115 3.43 -1.50 17.13
N PHE A 116 3.17 -0.25 16.73
CA PHE A 116 3.81 0.35 15.56
C PHE A 116 4.37 1.76 15.76
N SER A 117 4.24 2.34 16.96
CA SER A 117 4.72 3.70 17.26
C SER A 117 6.21 3.91 16.98
N TRP A 118 7.01 2.83 17.04
CA TRP A 118 8.44 2.79 16.72
C TRP A 118 8.75 2.89 15.21
N ILE A 119 7.79 2.62 14.33
CA ILE A 119 7.97 2.68 12.88
C ILE A 119 7.98 4.15 12.44
N LYS A 120 9.18 4.69 12.22
CA LYS A 120 9.37 6.02 11.64
C LYS A 120 9.25 5.94 10.12
N LEU A 121 8.31 6.70 9.55
CA LEU A 121 8.20 6.90 8.11
C LEU A 121 8.92 8.21 7.79
N GLY A 122 10.15 8.11 7.28
CA GLY A 122 10.94 9.26 6.85
C GLY A 122 10.72 9.59 5.38
N ASN A 123 11.35 10.68 4.91
CA ASN A 123 11.42 10.98 3.49
C ASN A 123 12.16 9.85 2.76
N VAL A 124 11.51 9.29 1.74
CA VAL A 124 12.11 8.28 0.88
C VAL A 124 12.99 8.98 -0.14
N LYS A 125 14.29 8.69 -0.15
CA LYS A 125 15.18 9.02 -1.26
C LYS A 125 15.25 7.79 -2.15
N ASP A 126 14.74 7.89 -3.37
CA ASP A 126 14.84 6.82 -4.37
C ASP A 126 15.75 7.27 -5.51
N ASP A 127 17.06 7.04 -5.33
CA ASP A 127 18.10 7.47 -6.26
C ASP A 127 17.91 6.89 -7.67
N LYS A 128 17.16 5.79 -7.83
CA LYS A 128 16.85 5.16 -9.12
C LYS A 128 15.81 5.92 -9.95
N THR A 129 15.03 6.81 -9.32
CA THR A 129 14.01 7.64 -10.01
C THR A 129 14.43 9.09 -10.14
N ARG A 130 15.62 9.44 -9.62
CA ARG A 130 16.18 10.77 -9.81
C ARG A 130 16.46 10.95 -11.30
N ILE A 131 15.74 11.87 -11.94
CA ILE A 131 16.05 12.31 -13.29
C ILE A 131 17.44 12.93 -13.21
N THR A 132 18.43 12.20 -13.70
CA THR A 132 19.77 12.72 -13.94
C THR A 132 19.86 13.08 -15.42
N PRO A 133 20.75 14.02 -15.81
CA PRO A 133 20.95 14.35 -17.21
C PRO A 133 21.19 13.10 -18.08
N GLU A 134 21.83 12.07 -17.50
CA GLU A 134 22.11 10.80 -18.17
C GLU A 134 20.87 9.91 -18.41
N ASN A 135 19.78 10.11 -17.67
CA ASN A 135 18.51 9.34 -17.80
C ASN A 135 17.42 10.12 -18.56
N LEU A 136 17.75 11.31 -19.07
CA LEU A 136 16.84 12.11 -19.88
C LEU A 136 16.92 11.60 -21.33
N LEU A 137 15.86 10.94 -21.82
CA LEU A 137 15.76 10.63 -23.26
C LEU A 137 15.84 11.94 -24.04
N THR A 138 16.90 12.11 -24.85
CA THR A 138 17.02 13.25 -25.76
C THR A 138 16.06 13.05 -26.92
N VAL A 139 15.73 14.15 -27.63
CA VAL A 139 14.76 14.14 -28.75
C VAL A 139 15.14 13.12 -29.85
N GLU A 140 16.42 12.77 -29.94
CA GLU A 140 17.00 11.80 -30.89
C GLU A 140 16.56 10.35 -30.63
N ASP A 141 16.26 9.96 -29.39
CA ASP A 141 15.81 8.60 -29.04
C ASP A 141 14.38 8.30 -29.52
N ARG A 142 13.63 9.32 -29.97
CA ARG A 142 12.22 9.16 -30.39
C ARG A 142 12.05 8.64 -31.82
N VAL A 143 13.08 8.69 -32.66
CA VAL A 143 12.94 8.34 -34.09
C VAL A 143 13.22 6.85 -34.36
N GLY A 144 13.93 6.15 -33.46
CA GLY A 144 14.27 4.73 -33.64
C GLY A 144 13.16 3.73 -33.28
N LEU A 145 12.09 4.13 -32.57
CA LEU A 145 11.08 3.20 -32.04
C LEU A 145 9.80 3.09 -32.88
N LEU A 146 9.76 3.73 -34.06
CA LEU A 146 8.61 3.70 -34.98
C LEU A 146 8.89 2.95 -36.29
N LEU A 147 10.03 2.26 -36.42
CA LEU A 147 10.36 1.41 -37.56
C LEU A 147 10.81 0.02 -37.08
N ASN A 148 9.85 -0.84 -36.79
CA ASN A 148 9.93 -2.30 -36.92
C ASN A 148 8.54 -2.93 -36.79
#